data_AF-K7YSJ0-F1
#
_entry.id   AF-K7YSJ0-F1
#
_cell.length_a   1.000
_cell.length_b   1.000
_cell.length_c   1.000
_cell.angle_alpha   90.00
_cell.angle_beta   90.00
_cell.angle_gamma   90.00
#
_symmetry.space_group_name_H-M   'P 1'
#
loop_
_entity.id
_entity.type
_entity.pdbx_description
1 polymer ?
#
loop_
_entity_poly.entity_id
_entity_poly.type
_entity_poly.pdbx_seq_one_letter_code
_entity_poly.pdbx_strand_id
1 'polypeptide(L)'
;MTYQFYKIMHFLGLMTLFFGLGGLLVANYAKVTLTKQARIMTFVTHGLGLMLLLIGGFGMMAKLGIMGAMPGWLYGKLIIWMLLGLAVSLVKRKGYIGWPIAILLLVLGTTAAIFAINKPF
;
A
#
# COMPACT_ATOMS: atom_id res chain seq x y z
N MET A 1 16.53 -7.03 15.60
CA MET A 1 15.14 -6.52 15.55
C MET A 1 14.13 -7.65 15.71
N THR A 2 13.01 -7.40 16.40
CA THR A 2 11.97 -8.38 16.72
C THR A 2 10.91 -8.45 15.61
N TYR A 3 10.07 -9.49 15.61
CA TYR A 3 8.91 -9.58 14.71
C TYR A 3 7.98 -8.37 14.86
N GLN A 4 7.75 -7.91 16.10
CA GLN A 4 6.86 -6.78 16.38
C GLN A 4 7.36 -5.48 15.77
N PHE A 5 8.68 -5.25 15.74
CA PHE A 5 9.27 -4.10 15.06
C PHE A 5 8.90 -4.07 13.57
N TYR A 6 9.07 -5.18 12.85
CA TYR A 6 8.72 -5.27 11.43
C TYR A 6 7.22 -5.15 11.19
N LYS A 7 6.40 -5.66 12.11
CA LYS A 7 4.94 -5.51 12.06
C LYS A 7 4.50 -4.05 12.18
N ILE A 8 5.08 -3.31 13.14
CA ILE A 8 4.82 -1.87 13.31
C ILE A 8 5.26 -1.11 12.06
N MET A 9 6.45 -1.40 11.53
CA MET A 9 6.95 -0.78 10.31
C MET A 9 6.05 -1.07 9.10
N HIS A 10 5.53 -2.29 8.98
CA HIS A 10 4.58 -2.66 7.92
C HIS A 10 3.26 -1.88 8.05
N PHE A 11 2.72 -1.71 9.26
CA PHE A 11 1.53 -0.88 9.48
C PHE A 11 1.77 0.60 9.21
N LEU A 12 2.92 1.13 9.62
CA LEU A 12 3.32 2.50 9.26
C LEU A 12 3.37 2.66 7.73
N GLY A 13 3.91 1.65 7.03
CA GLY A 13 3.90 1.60 5.57
C GLY A 13 2.50 1.64 4.97
N LEU A 14 1.56 0.86 5.52
CA LEU A 14 0.16 0.85 5.10
C LEU A 14 -0.49 2.24 5.27
N MET A 15 -0.34 2.85 6.45
CA MET A 15 -0.93 4.15 6.77
C MET A 15 -0.39 5.25 5.85
N THR A 16 0.93 5.30 5.68
CA THR A 16 1.58 6.31 4.82
C THR A 16 1.27 6.11 3.33
N LEU A 17 1.18 4.85 2.88
CA LEU A 17 0.77 4.51 1.51
C LEU A 17 -0.62 5.06 1.18
N PHE A 18 -1.61 4.78 2.02
CA PHE A 18 -2.99 5.20 1.80
C PHE A 18 -3.20 6.70 2.06
N PHE A 19 -2.43 7.31 2.97
CA PHE A 19 -2.44 8.76 3.16
C PHE A 19 -2.05 9.49 1.86
N GLY A 20 -0.96 9.07 1.21
CA GLY A 20 -0.52 9.66 -0.06
C GLY A 20 -1.53 9.47 -1.20
N LEU A 21 -2.06 8.26 -1.36
CA LEU A 21 -3.07 7.96 -2.39
C LEU A 21 -4.38 8.71 -2.16
N GLY A 22 -4.87 8.74 -0.92
CA GLY A 22 -6.11 9.41 -0.54
C GLY A 22 -6.03 10.91 -0.80
N GLY A 23 -4.94 11.56 -0.40
CA GLY A 23 -4.73 12.98 -0.68
C GLY A 23 -4.72 13.30 -2.17
N LEU A 24 -4.04 12.48 -2.98
CA LEU A 24 -4.02 12.66 -4.44
C LEU A 24 -5.39 12.39 -5.07
N LEU A 25 -6.12 11.38 -4.60
CA LEU A 25 -7.44 11.01 -5.12
C LEU A 25 -8.46 12.10 -4.85
N VAL A 26 -8.55 12.57 -3.61
CA VAL A 26 -9.51 13.62 -3.22
C VAL A 26 -9.23 14.90 -4.00
N ALA A 27 -7.96 15.30 -4.15
CA ALA A 27 -7.60 16.47 -4.94
C ALA A 27 -8.03 16.33 -6.42
N ASN A 28 -7.78 15.18 -7.04
CA ASN A 28 -8.22 14.93 -8.43
C ASN A 28 -9.74 14.90 -8.57
N TYR A 29 -10.45 14.28 -7.62
CA TYR A 29 -11.90 14.20 -7.64
C TYR A 29 -12.57 15.57 -7.46
N ALA A 30 -12.01 16.39 -6.56
CA ALA A 30 -12.42 17.79 -6.35
C ALA A 30 -11.95 18.75 -7.46
N LYS A 31 -11.20 18.26 -8.45
CA LYS A 31 -10.58 19.06 -9.53
C LYS A 31 -9.69 20.19 -9.00
N VAL A 32 -9.05 19.98 -7.85
CA VAL A 32 -8.14 20.94 -7.22
C VAL A 32 -6.71 20.66 -7.64
N THR A 33 -6.01 21.69 -8.12
CA THR A 33 -4.58 21.62 -8.39
C THR A 33 -3.80 21.74 -7.09
N LEU A 34 -3.12 20.67 -6.68
CA LEU A 34 -2.24 20.70 -5.50
C LEU A 34 -1.06 21.65 -5.72
N THR A 35 -0.70 22.40 -4.66
CA THR A 35 0.57 23.12 -4.59
C THR A 35 1.74 22.16 -4.73
N LYS A 36 2.94 22.68 -5.07
CA LYS A 36 4.15 21.87 -5.21
C LYS A 36 4.44 21.06 -3.94
N GLN A 37 4.30 21.67 -2.77
CA GLN A 37 4.56 21.07 -1.47
C GLN A 37 3.57 19.94 -1.17
N ALA A 38 2.26 20.19 -1.34
CA ALA A 38 1.24 19.17 -1.12
C ALA A 38 1.39 17.99 -2.10
N ARG A 39 1.74 18.28 -3.36
CA ARG A 39 2.05 17.24 -4.34
C ARG A 39 3.23 16.38 -3.89
N ILE A 40 4.34 16.98 -3.49
CA ILE A 40 5.51 16.25 -2.96
C ILE A 40 5.11 15.38 -1.76
N MET A 41 4.34 15.93 -0.82
CA MET A 41 3.84 15.17 0.34
C MET A 41 3.07 13.92 -0.08
N THR A 42 2.16 14.00 -1.05
CA THR A 42 1.40 12.83 -1.54
C THR A 42 2.29 11.75 -2.16
N PHE A 43 3.27 12.13 -3.00
CA PHE A 43 4.16 11.18 -3.67
C PHE A 43 5.17 10.56 -2.70
N VAL A 44 5.74 11.35 -1.79
CA VAL A 44 6.73 10.88 -0.82
C VAL A 44 6.08 9.93 0.18
N THR A 45 4.91 10.27 0.74
CA THR A 45 4.22 9.38 1.67
C THR A 45 3.78 8.07 1.02
N HIS A 46 3.32 8.12 -0.23
CA HIS A 46 3.00 6.90 -1.00
C HIS A 46 4.24 6.03 -1.26
N GLY A 47 5.31 6.62 -1.80
CA GLY A 47 6.55 5.90 -2.10
C GLY A 47 7.23 5.34 -0.86
N LEU A 48 7.29 6.13 0.22
CA LEU A 48 7.79 5.68 1.52
C LEU A 48 6.92 4.54 2.06
N GLY A 49 5.60 4.63 1.94
CA GLY A 49 4.68 3.57 2.34
C GLY A 49 4.94 2.25 1.63
N LEU A 50 5.15 2.28 0.30
CA LEU A 50 5.52 1.09 -0.48
C LEU A 50 6.83 0.47 0.02
N MET A 51 7.85 1.30 0.27
CA MET A 51 9.14 0.85 0.76
C MET A 51 9.03 0.21 2.14
N LEU A 52 8.34 0.88 3.09
CA LEU A 52 8.13 0.37 4.45
C LEU A 52 7.30 -0.92 4.47
N LEU A 53 6.29 -1.04 3.60
CA LEU A 53 5.53 -2.28 3.43
C LEU A 53 6.43 -3.43 2.99
N LEU A 54 7.32 -3.19 2.02
CA LEU A 54 8.24 -4.21 1.51
C LEU A 54 9.23 -4.63 2.60
N ILE A 55 9.94 -3.68 3.21
CA ILE A 55 10.93 -3.98 4.27
C ILE A 55 10.24 -4.65 5.48
N GLY A 56 9.08 -4.17 5.89
CA GLY A 56 8.32 -4.73 7.02
C GLY A 56 7.82 -6.14 6.72
N GLY A 57 7.31 -6.37 5.50
CA GLY A 57 6.82 -7.67 5.06
C GLY A 57 7.93 -8.71 5.01
N PHE A 58 9.02 -8.41 4.31
CA PHE A 58 10.18 -9.29 4.21
C PHE A 58 10.89 -9.49 5.56
N GLY A 59 10.96 -8.46 6.40
CA GLY A 59 11.48 -8.60 7.75
C GLY A 59 10.65 -9.55 8.62
N MET A 60 9.31 -9.49 8.53
CA MET A 60 8.44 -10.48 9.20
C MET A 60 8.65 -11.89 8.65
N MET A 61 8.77 -12.06 7.33
CA MET A 61 9.03 -13.38 6.72
C MET A 61 10.35 -14.00 7.19
N ALA A 62 11.42 -13.20 7.25
CA ALA A 62 12.71 -13.65 7.76
C ALA A 62 12.62 -14.11 9.22
N LYS A 63 11.80 -13.45 10.05
CA LYS A 63 11.57 -13.85 11.45
C LYS A 63 10.69 -15.08 11.61
N LEU A 64 9.82 -15.35 10.64
CA LEU A 64 8.99 -16.56 10.60
C LEU A 64 9.71 -17.76 9.99
N GLY A 65 10.89 -17.58 9.38
CA GLY A 65 11.64 -18.67 8.75
C GLY A 65 11.04 -19.17 7.43
N ILE A 66 10.11 -18.43 6.82
CA ILE A 66 9.36 -18.85 5.62
C ILE A 66 9.89 -18.26 4.31
N MET A 67 11.12 -17.73 4.34
CA MET A 67 11.75 -17.09 3.16
C MET A 67 12.14 -18.10 2.08
N GLY A 68 12.54 -19.32 2.46
CA GLY A 68 13.00 -20.35 1.50
C GLY A 68 11.87 -21.07 0.76
N ALA A 69 10.66 -21.06 1.33
CA ALA A 69 9.47 -21.66 0.74
C ALA A 69 8.27 -20.78 1.08
N MET A 70 8.07 -19.71 0.30
CA MET A 70 6.99 -18.76 0.53
C MET A 70 5.63 -19.41 0.27
N PRO A 71 4.71 -19.42 1.25
CA PRO A 71 3.33 -19.82 0.99
C PRO A 71 2.66 -18.98 -0.09
N GLY A 72 1.65 -19.54 -0.74
CA GLY A 72 0.99 -18.89 -1.86
C GLY A 72 0.38 -17.52 -1.51
N TRP A 73 -0.19 -17.37 -0.31
CA TRP A 73 -0.78 -16.11 0.14
C TRP A 73 0.20 -14.92 0.15
N LEU A 74 1.50 -15.18 0.27
CA LEU A 74 2.54 -14.14 0.17
C LEU A 74 2.68 -13.63 -1.26
N TYR A 75 2.66 -14.51 -2.26
CA TYR A 75 2.66 -14.08 -3.67
C TYR A 75 1.44 -13.23 -3.97
N GLY A 76 0.26 -13.63 -3.46
CA GLY A 76 -0.95 -12.82 -3.55
C GLY A 76 -0.78 -11.41 -2.98
N LYS A 77 -0.13 -11.27 -1.82
CA LYS A 77 0.20 -9.97 -1.24
C LYS A 77 1.19 -9.16 -2.06
N LEU A 78 2.21 -9.79 -2.63
CA LEU A 78 3.18 -9.11 -3.48
C LEU A 78 2.53 -8.57 -4.76
N ILE A 79 1.61 -9.32 -5.34
CA ILE A 79 0.79 -8.85 -6.47
C ILE A 79 -0.03 -7.63 -6.05
N ILE A 80 -0.72 -7.68 -4.91
CA ILE A 80 -1.49 -6.53 -4.41
C ILE A 80 -0.60 -5.32 -4.14
N TRP A 81 0.59 -5.53 -3.55
CA TRP A 81 1.57 -4.46 -3.33
C TRP A 81 2.02 -3.82 -4.64
N MET A 82 2.28 -4.62 -5.69
CA MET A 82 2.58 -4.10 -7.03
C MET A 82 1.42 -3.29 -7.60
N LEU A 83 0.18 -3.79 -7.49
CA LEU A 83 -1.02 -3.08 -7.94
C LEU A 83 -1.18 -1.74 -7.20
N LEU A 84 -0.95 -1.72 -5.88
CA LEU A 84 -0.97 -0.49 -5.09
C LEU A 84 0.16 0.47 -5.49
N GLY A 85 1.33 -0.03 -5.89
CA GLY A 85 2.41 0.79 -6.43
C GLY A 85 2.07 1.43 -7.78
N LEU A 86 1.37 0.69 -8.65
CA LEU A 86 0.85 1.21 -9.91
C LEU A 86 -0.34 2.15 -9.72
N ALA A 87 -1.05 2.04 -8.60
CA ALA A 87 -2.27 2.79 -8.35
C ALA A 87 -2.07 4.31 -8.32
N VAL A 88 -0.89 4.81 -7.94
CA VAL A 88 -0.60 6.25 -8.00
C VAL A 88 -0.70 6.81 -9.43
N SER A 89 -0.31 6.03 -10.43
CA SER A 89 -0.45 6.38 -11.85
C SER A 89 -1.92 6.38 -12.26
N LEU A 90 -2.68 5.38 -11.82
CA LEU A 90 -4.13 5.30 -12.05
C LEU A 90 -4.84 6.51 -11.41
N VAL A 91 -4.56 6.85 -10.16
CA VAL A 91 -5.16 8.00 -9.47
C VAL A 91 -4.79 9.30 -10.16
N LYS A 92 -3.53 9.48 -10.58
CA LYS A 92 -3.10 10.68 -11.31
C LYS A 92 -3.83 10.87 -12.65
N ARG A 93 -4.17 9.78 -13.35
CA ARG A 93 -4.79 9.82 -14.69
C ARG A 93 -6.31 9.79 -14.64
N LYS A 94 -6.89 9.07 -13.68
CA LYS A 94 -8.32 8.74 -13.61
C LYS A 94 -8.98 9.12 -12.30
N GLY A 95 -8.27 9.75 -11.35
CA GLY A 95 -8.78 10.16 -10.04
C GLY A 95 -10.07 10.98 -10.06
N TYR A 96 -10.39 11.62 -11.18
CA TYR A 96 -11.62 12.37 -11.41
C TYR A 96 -12.91 11.53 -11.31
N ILE A 97 -12.84 10.19 -11.45
CA ILE A 97 -14.02 9.33 -11.24
C ILE A 97 -14.33 9.10 -9.76
N GLY A 98 -13.39 9.41 -8.84
CA GLY A 98 -13.61 9.40 -7.40
C GLY A 98 -13.89 8.00 -6.83
N TRP A 99 -15.15 7.75 -6.46
CA TRP A 99 -15.61 6.57 -5.71
C TRP A 99 -15.17 5.21 -6.28
N PRO A 100 -15.25 4.94 -7.60
CA PRO A 100 -14.79 3.66 -8.15
C PRO A 100 -13.30 3.40 -7.85
N ILE A 101 -12.45 4.44 -7.89
CA ILE A 101 -11.04 4.30 -7.54
C ILE A 101 -10.89 4.12 -6.03
N ALA A 102 -11.62 4.89 -5.21
CA ALA A 102 -11.58 4.72 -3.76
C ALA A 102 -11.94 3.27 -3.35
N ILE A 103 -13.03 2.74 -3.91
CA ILE A 103 -13.48 1.36 -3.67
C ILE A 103 -12.41 0.36 -4.10
N LEU A 104 -11.83 0.52 -5.31
CA LEU A 104 -10.75 -0.34 -5.78
C LEU A 104 -9.56 -0.35 -4.81
N LEU A 105 -9.10 0.83 -4.36
CA LEU A 105 -7.99 0.96 -3.42
C LEU A 105 -8.29 0.27 -2.08
N LEU A 106 -9.49 0.46 -1.54
CA LEU A 106 -9.94 -0.16 -0.29
C LEU A 106 -10.06 -1.68 -0.44
N VAL A 107 -10.62 -2.16 -1.55
CA VAL A 107 -10.73 -3.61 -1.84
C VAL A 107 -9.33 -4.25 -1.92
N LEU A 108 -8.37 -3.61 -2.59
CA LEU A 108 -6.99 -4.09 -2.64
C LEU A 108 -6.37 -4.17 -1.23
N GLY A 109 -6.46 -3.09 -0.45
CA GLY A 109 -5.93 -3.04 0.92
C GLY A 109 -6.55 -4.09 1.84
N THR A 110 -7.88 -4.20 1.84
CA THR A 110 -8.62 -5.18 2.64
C THR A 110 -8.31 -6.61 2.21
N THR A 111 -8.20 -6.88 0.91
CA THR A 111 -7.82 -8.22 0.41
C THR A 111 -6.43 -8.61 0.90
N ALA A 112 -5.45 -7.69 0.90
CA ALA A 112 -4.13 -7.95 1.46
C ALA A 112 -4.18 -8.26 2.97
N ALA A 113 -5.07 -7.59 3.72
CA ALA A 113 -5.30 -7.89 5.12
C ALA A 113 -5.94 -9.27 5.34
N ILE A 114 -6.93 -9.64 4.53
CA ILE A 114 -7.56 -10.97 4.56
C ILE A 114 -6.51 -12.06 4.29
N PHE A 115 -5.62 -11.87 3.31
CA PHE A 115 -4.55 -12.82 3.04
C PHE A 115 -3.56 -12.93 4.21
N ALA A 116 -3.32 -11.83 4.93
CA ALA A 116 -2.47 -11.82 6.12
C ALA A 116 -3.03 -12.66 7.27
N ILE A 117 -4.34 -12.57 7.48
CA ILE A 117 -5.04 -13.17 8.62
C ILE A 117 -5.33 -14.64 8.34
N ASN A 118 -5.93 -14.92 7.18
CA ASN A 118 -6.48 -16.24 6.87
C ASN A 118 -5.45 -17.17 6.23
N LYS A 119 -4.38 -16.62 5.61
CA LYS A 119 -3.32 -17.38 4.94
C LYS A 119 -3.85 -18.53 4.06
N PRO A 120 -4.77 -18.26 3.11
CA PRO A 120 -5.65 -19.28 2.54
C PRO A 120 -5.00 -20.33 1.61
N PHE A 121 -3.68 -20.29 1.38
CA PHE A 121 -2.92 -21.21 0.51
C PHE A 121 -1.42 -20.94 0.63
#